data_AF-A0A1F8F1X3-F1
#
_entry.id   AF-A0A1F8F1X3-F1
#
_cell.length_a   1.000
_cell.length_b   1.000
_cell.length_c   1.000
_cell.angle_alpha   90.00
_cell.angle_beta   90.00
_cell.angle_gamma   90.00
#
_symmetry.space_group_name_H-M   'P 1'
#
loop_
_entity.id
_entity.type
_entity.pdbx_description
1 polymer ?
#
loop_
_entity_poly.entity_id
_entity_poly.type
_entity_poly.pdbx_seq_one_letter_code
_entity_poly.pdbx_strand_id
1 'polypeptide(L)'
;MLKKYLIAIIAVSITISLILTFKYDLILFSCSYKKYPNERLNCLVPYFKHLTQKTSAENAINTAKQFQKDGIINDCHLAAHIIGAENLRKNNFDAGKSFATCPMACIEGCYHGVMEEYMRKTGDTFDPGRLSKLCENISDNPLLKRQCIHGIGHGILRHNEIPLIEAIGLCQTFSDSFLKNTCLEGVFMQNINNILLDDEQTFIKKIPDLCKSVESLNDKGLENQCVSAIGEGIMFYTGHDLDKSKKICLTLPVKNQKQCILAAEAELKINRSVLD
;
A
#
# COMPACT_ATOMS: atom_id res chain seq x y z
N MET A 1 -0.06 -52.93 -0.72
CA MET A 1 -0.94 -51.91 -1.32
C MET A 1 -0.54 -50.48 -0.93
N LEU A 2 -0.30 -50.18 0.34
CA LEU A 2 0.09 -48.85 0.86
C LEU A 2 1.22 -48.13 0.08
N LYS A 3 2.27 -48.87 -0.33
CA LYS A 3 3.43 -48.32 -1.06
C LYS A 3 3.09 -47.77 -2.46
N LYS A 4 2.13 -48.39 -3.17
CA LYS A 4 1.67 -47.93 -4.50
C LYS A 4 0.81 -46.67 -4.37
N TYR A 5 -0.04 -46.59 -3.34
CA TYR A 5 -0.81 -45.38 -3.04
C TYR A 5 0.09 -44.21 -2.66
N LEU A 6 1.13 -44.45 -1.86
CA LEU A 6 2.10 -43.41 -1.48
C LEU A 6 2.85 -42.85 -2.71
N ILE A 7 3.30 -43.71 -3.63
CA ILE A 7 3.96 -43.28 -4.88
C ILE A 7 2.99 -42.48 -5.77
N ALA A 8 1.74 -42.91 -5.89
CA ALA A 8 0.73 -42.18 -6.65
C ALA A 8 0.42 -40.80 -6.06
N ILE A 9 0.31 -40.70 -4.72
CA ILE A 9 0.11 -39.42 -4.02
C ILE A 9 1.30 -38.49 -4.26
N ILE A 10 2.54 -38.99 -4.10
CA ILE A 10 3.76 -38.20 -4.34
C ILE A 10 3.82 -37.71 -5.79
N ALA A 11 3.55 -38.58 -6.76
CA ALA A 11 3.55 -38.22 -8.19
C ALA A 11 2.50 -37.14 -8.50
N VAL A 12 1.29 -37.27 -7.95
CA VAL A 12 0.22 -36.26 -8.09
C VAL A 12 0.59 -34.95 -7.41
N SER A 13 1.20 -34.98 -6.22
CA SER A 13 1.67 -33.77 -5.54
C SER A 13 2.78 -33.06 -6.33
N ILE A 14 3.72 -33.80 -6.91
CA ILE A 14 4.80 -33.26 -7.74
C ILE A 14 4.23 -32.62 -9.02
N THR A 15 3.33 -33.30 -9.73
CA THR A 15 2.73 -32.75 -10.95
C THR A 15 1.89 -31.51 -10.66
N ILE A 16 1.09 -31.50 -9.59
CA ILE A 16 0.34 -30.31 -9.15
C ILE A 16 1.29 -29.15 -8.83
N SER A 17 2.39 -29.41 -8.13
CA SER A 17 3.39 -28.38 -7.80
C SER A 17 4.03 -27.80 -9.07
N LEU A 18 4.43 -28.65 -10.03
CA LEU A 18 5.00 -28.22 -11.32
C LEU A 18 4.01 -27.38 -12.14
N ILE A 19 2.74 -27.77 -12.21
CA ILE A 19 1.69 -27.02 -12.91
C ILE A 19 1.46 -25.65 -12.26
N LEU A 20 1.46 -25.59 -10.93
CA LEU A 20 1.35 -24.32 -10.20
C LEU A 20 2.54 -23.41 -10.48
N THR A 21 3.77 -23.92 -10.38
CA THR A 21 4.98 -23.14 -10.70
C THR A 21 4.92 -22.57 -12.11
N PHE A 22 4.64 -23.42 -13.11
CA PHE A 22 4.51 -22.99 -14.50
C PHE A 22 3.43 -21.91 -14.71
N LYS A 23 2.30 -22.01 -14.00
CA LYS A 23 1.25 -20.99 -14.04
C LYS A 23 1.74 -19.63 -13.55
N TYR A 24 2.48 -19.59 -12.44
CA TYR A 24 2.97 -18.33 -11.87
C TYR A 24 4.16 -17.74 -12.65
N ASP A 25 4.99 -18.60 -13.27
CA ASP A 25 6.02 -18.17 -14.22
C ASP A 25 5.40 -17.54 -15.47
N LEU A 26 4.30 -18.13 -15.98
CA LEU A 26 3.55 -17.56 -17.09
C LEU A 26 2.89 -16.23 -16.72
N ILE A 27 2.32 -16.11 -15.51
CA ILE A 27 1.80 -14.83 -14.99
C ILE A 27 2.92 -13.80 -14.97
N LEU A 28 4.05 -14.10 -14.34
CA LEU A 28 5.20 -13.20 -14.26
C LEU A 28 5.64 -12.72 -15.66
N PHE A 29 5.86 -13.67 -16.58
CA PHE A 29 6.25 -13.38 -17.96
C PHE A 29 5.22 -12.50 -18.66
N SER A 30 3.93 -12.89 -18.65
CA SER A 30 2.89 -12.14 -19.35
C SER A 30 2.68 -10.73 -18.76
N CYS A 31 2.82 -10.58 -17.45
CA CYS A 31 2.68 -9.30 -16.78
C CYS A 31 3.87 -8.38 -17.06
N SER A 32 5.11 -8.88 -17.16
CA SER A 32 6.28 -8.04 -17.44
C SER A 32 6.23 -7.34 -18.81
N TYR A 33 5.48 -7.88 -19.77
CA TYR A 33 5.28 -7.25 -21.09
C TYR A 33 4.15 -6.22 -21.14
N LYS A 34 3.42 -5.97 -20.05
CA LYS A 34 2.42 -4.88 -20.03
C LYS A 34 3.13 -3.55 -20.27
N LYS A 35 2.47 -2.70 -21.06
CA LYS A 35 3.02 -1.42 -21.52
C LYS A 35 3.28 -0.47 -20.37
N TYR A 36 2.36 -0.41 -19.41
CA TYR A 36 2.42 0.52 -18.29
C TYR A 36 2.75 -0.22 -16.98
N PRO A 37 3.67 0.29 -16.15
CA PRO A 37 4.08 -0.39 -14.92
C PRO A 37 2.98 -0.58 -13.87
N ASN A 38 2.01 0.34 -13.77
CA ASN A 38 0.84 0.18 -12.90
C ASN A 38 -0.04 -1.01 -13.34
N GLU A 39 -0.16 -1.26 -14.65
CA GLU A 39 -0.80 -2.48 -15.18
C GLU A 39 0.01 -3.74 -14.84
N ARG A 40 1.35 -3.65 -14.82
CA ARG A 40 2.21 -4.79 -14.42
C ARG A 40 1.92 -5.19 -12.98
N LEU A 41 1.88 -4.25 -12.04
CA LEU A 41 1.59 -4.55 -10.63
C LEU A 41 0.20 -5.17 -10.45
N ASN A 42 -0.83 -4.59 -11.07
CA ASN A 42 -2.18 -5.15 -11.04
C ASN A 42 -2.24 -6.58 -11.57
N CYS A 43 -1.52 -6.85 -12.66
CA CYS A 43 -1.40 -8.17 -13.24
C CYS A 43 -0.66 -9.15 -12.30
N LEU A 44 0.32 -8.67 -11.53
CA LEU A 44 1.11 -9.45 -10.57
C LEU A 44 0.42 -9.69 -9.22
N VAL A 45 -0.77 -9.13 -8.97
CA VAL A 45 -1.53 -9.38 -7.72
C VAL A 45 -1.68 -10.88 -7.40
N PRO A 46 -2.09 -11.77 -8.33
CA PRO A 46 -2.21 -13.19 -8.05
C PRO A 46 -0.86 -13.84 -7.72
N TYR A 47 0.23 -13.35 -8.32
CA TYR A 47 1.59 -13.82 -8.06
C TYR A 47 2.00 -13.52 -6.62
N PHE A 48 1.90 -12.26 -6.17
CA PHE A 48 2.26 -11.89 -4.81
C PHE A 48 1.38 -12.56 -3.75
N LYS A 49 0.09 -12.73 -4.01
CA LYS A 49 -0.80 -13.48 -3.11
C LYS A 49 -0.35 -14.94 -2.95
N HIS A 50 -0.08 -15.60 -4.07
CA HIS A 50 0.38 -16.98 -4.05
C HIS A 50 1.73 -17.13 -3.34
N LEU A 51 2.69 -16.27 -3.67
CA LEU A 51 4.01 -16.28 -3.09
C LEU A 51 3.94 -16.11 -1.56
N THR A 52 3.14 -15.17 -1.08
CA THR A 52 2.93 -14.92 0.36
C THR A 52 2.32 -16.15 1.05
N GLN A 53 1.28 -16.75 0.46
CA GLN A 53 0.64 -17.95 1.00
C GLN A 53 1.58 -19.16 1.06
N LYS A 54 2.38 -19.37 0.00
CA LYS A 54 3.28 -20.53 -0.08
C LYS A 54 4.58 -20.36 0.70
N THR A 55 5.06 -19.13 0.86
CA THR A 55 6.34 -18.86 1.51
C THR A 55 6.14 -18.01 2.78
N SER A 56 6.51 -16.74 2.77
CA SER A 56 6.36 -15.77 3.86
C SER A 56 6.12 -14.37 3.29
N ALA A 57 5.63 -13.45 4.12
CA ALA A 57 5.57 -12.03 3.75
C ALA A 57 6.97 -11.47 3.47
N GLU A 58 7.97 -11.82 4.28
CA GLU A 58 9.36 -11.42 4.07
C GLU A 58 9.88 -11.81 2.68
N ASN A 59 9.70 -13.06 2.25
CA ASN A 59 10.13 -13.50 0.93
C ASN A 59 9.40 -12.77 -0.20
N ALA A 60 8.10 -12.53 -0.03
CA ALA A 60 7.32 -11.79 -1.02
C ALA A 60 7.75 -10.32 -1.11
N ILE A 61 8.08 -9.67 0.01
CA ILE A 61 8.60 -8.29 0.04
C ILE A 61 9.97 -8.21 -0.60
N ASN A 62 10.89 -9.14 -0.28
CA ASN A 62 12.20 -9.18 -0.92
C ASN A 62 12.08 -9.38 -2.44
N THR A 63 11.12 -10.17 -2.89
CA THR A 63 10.80 -10.33 -4.31
C THR A 63 10.26 -9.03 -4.91
N ALA A 64 9.37 -8.32 -4.23
CA ALA A 64 8.86 -7.03 -4.69
C ALA A 64 9.97 -5.97 -4.80
N LYS A 65 10.89 -5.91 -3.83
CA LYS A 65 12.09 -5.06 -3.91
C LYS A 65 12.92 -5.40 -5.15
N GLN A 66 13.15 -6.68 -5.40
CA GLN A 66 13.91 -7.11 -6.58
C GLN A 66 13.19 -6.73 -7.88
N PHE A 67 11.87 -6.92 -7.95
CA PHE A 67 11.09 -6.52 -9.13
C PHE A 67 11.14 -5.02 -9.39
N GLN A 68 11.19 -4.20 -8.33
CA GLN A 68 11.39 -2.76 -8.48
C GLN A 68 12.80 -2.44 -9.00
N LYS A 69 13.85 -3.08 -8.46
CA LYS A 69 15.24 -2.94 -8.96
C LYS A 69 15.37 -3.31 -10.43
N ASP A 70 14.66 -4.35 -10.85
CA ASP A 70 14.67 -4.86 -12.23
C ASP A 70 13.73 -4.07 -13.18
N GLY A 71 13.00 -3.06 -12.67
CA GLY A 71 12.05 -2.27 -13.45
C GLY A 71 10.79 -3.02 -13.89
N ILE A 72 10.50 -4.17 -13.25
CA ILE A 72 9.28 -4.95 -13.49
C ILE A 72 8.06 -4.22 -12.90
N ILE A 73 8.22 -3.60 -11.72
CA ILE A 73 7.23 -2.70 -11.12
C ILE A 73 7.86 -1.34 -10.82
N ASN A 74 7.05 -0.29 -10.75
CA ASN A 74 7.52 1.07 -10.44
C ASN A 74 7.98 1.23 -8.99
N ASP A 75 7.31 0.51 -8.11
CA ASP A 75 7.36 0.72 -6.68
C ASP A 75 6.94 -0.57 -5.95
N CYS A 76 7.67 -0.93 -4.91
CA CYS A 76 7.40 -2.12 -4.10
C CYS A 76 6.46 -1.83 -2.92
N HIS A 77 6.22 -0.58 -2.55
CA HIS A 77 5.30 -0.21 -1.47
C HIS A 77 3.87 -0.63 -1.80
N LEU A 78 3.37 -0.36 -3.00
CA LEU A 78 2.04 -0.83 -3.41
C LEU A 78 1.93 -2.37 -3.43
N ALA A 79 2.99 -3.08 -3.84
CA ALA A 79 3.05 -4.54 -3.75
C ALA A 79 3.03 -5.03 -2.29
N ALA A 80 3.69 -4.29 -1.39
CA ALA A 80 3.74 -4.60 0.03
C ALA A 80 2.36 -4.54 0.68
N HIS A 81 1.45 -3.64 0.27
CA HIS A 81 0.06 -3.63 0.74
C HIS A 81 -0.66 -4.95 0.39
N ILE A 82 -0.48 -5.44 -0.84
CA ILE A 82 -1.07 -6.70 -1.31
C ILE A 82 -0.54 -7.88 -0.47
N ILE A 83 0.77 -7.89 -0.23
CA ILE A 83 1.46 -8.91 0.57
C ILE A 83 0.97 -8.88 2.02
N GLY A 84 0.88 -7.69 2.63
CA GLY A 84 0.39 -7.51 4.00
C GLY A 84 -1.03 -8.01 4.20
N ALA A 85 -1.93 -7.65 3.28
CA ALA A 85 -3.31 -8.13 3.30
C ALA A 85 -3.38 -9.66 3.22
N GLU A 86 -2.58 -10.27 2.35
CA GLU A 86 -2.53 -11.73 2.23
C GLU A 86 -1.87 -12.40 3.45
N ASN A 87 -0.87 -11.76 4.04
CA ASN A 87 -0.22 -12.22 5.27
C ASN A 87 -1.21 -12.27 6.43
N LEU A 88 -2.12 -11.29 6.52
CA LEU A 88 -3.20 -11.32 7.51
C LEU A 88 -4.13 -12.52 7.32
N ARG A 89 -4.52 -12.81 6.08
CA ARG A 89 -5.35 -13.99 5.76
C ARG A 89 -4.63 -15.29 6.12
N LYS A 90 -3.34 -15.40 5.78
CA LYS A 90 -2.48 -16.54 6.11
C LYS A 90 -2.40 -16.79 7.62
N ASN A 91 -2.37 -15.72 8.41
CA ASN A 91 -2.30 -15.78 9.87
C ASN A 91 -3.68 -15.78 10.54
N ASN A 92 -4.74 -16.25 9.86
CA ASN A 92 -6.10 -16.37 10.39
C ASN A 92 -6.65 -15.06 10.98
N PHE A 93 -6.33 -13.91 10.35
CA PHE A 93 -6.73 -12.59 10.80
C PHE A 93 -6.16 -12.15 12.17
N ASP A 94 -5.06 -12.77 12.61
CA ASP A 94 -4.28 -12.32 13.76
C ASP A 94 -3.30 -11.22 13.34
N ALA A 95 -3.66 -9.96 13.65
CA ALA A 95 -2.85 -8.79 13.30
C ALA A 95 -1.47 -8.81 13.98
N GLY A 96 -1.37 -9.27 15.23
CA GLY A 96 -0.10 -9.35 15.96
C GLY A 96 0.89 -10.31 15.29
N LYS A 97 0.44 -11.52 14.94
CA LYS A 97 1.26 -12.49 14.19
C LYS A 97 1.64 -11.97 12.80
N SER A 98 0.73 -11.25 12.15
CA SER A 98 0.98 -10.68 10.83
C SER A 98 2.03 -9.57 10.88
N PHE A 99 1.97 -8.69 11.87
CA PHE A 99 2.99 -7.67 12.11
C PHE A 99 4.35 -8.29 12.42
N ALA A 100 4.40 -9.34 13.26
CA ALA A 100 5.64 -10.02 13.61
C ALA A 100 6.36 -10.68 12.42
N THR A 101 5.67 -10.88 11.29
CA THR A 101 6.22 -11.52 10.08
C THR A 101 6.41 -10.58 8.89
N CYS A 102 5.98 -9.32 9.02
CA CYS A 102 6.28 -8.27 8.06
C CYS A 102 7.69 -7.72 8.29
N PRO A 103 8.49 -7.47 7.23
CA PRO A 103 9.75 -6.75 7.34
C PRO A 103 9.54 -5.22 7.29
N MET A 104 10.46 -4.47 7.92
CA MET A 104 10.59 -3.01 7.79
C MET A 104 11.24 -2.66 6.44
N ALA A 105 10.45 -2.76 5.36
CA ALA A 105 10.89 -2.52 3.99
C ALA A 105 9.73 -2.05 3.12
N CYS A 106 10.03 -1.52 1.93
CA CYS A 106 9.03 -1.02 0.98
C CYS A 106 8.08 0.01 1.64
N ILE A 107 8.68 0.98 2.33
CA ILE A 107 7.97 2.06 3.04
C ILE A 107 6.88 1.47 3.95
N GLU A 108 7.23 0.39 4.65
CA GLU A 108 6.38 -0.32 5.62
C GLU A 108 5.00 -0.81 5.09
N GLY A 109 4.82 -0.90 3.77
CA GLY A 109 3.52 -1.20 3.17
C GLY A 109 2.92 -2.55 3.57
N CYS A 110 3.75 -3.50 4.05
CA CYS A 110 3.26 -4.78 4.59
C CYS A 110 2.38 -4.56 5.83
N TYR A 111 2.79 -3.67 6.74
CA TYR A 111 2.04 -3.37 7.95
C TYR A 111 0.73 -2.63 7.61
N HIS A 112 0.78 -1.71 6.64
CA HIS A 112 -0.42 -1.00 6.17
C HIS A 112 -1.42 -1.97 5.57
N GLY A 113 -0.97 -2.84 4.66
CA GLY A 113 -1.79 -3.89 4.04
C GLY A 113 -2.47 -4.82 5.06
N VAL A 114 -1.79 -5.16 6.16
CA VAL A 114 -2.41 -5.90 7.27
C VAL A 114 -3.59 -5.12 7.84
N MET A 115 -3.39 -3.85 8.19
CA MET A 115 -4.45 -3.05 8.82
C MET A 115 -5.60 -2.74 7.86
N GLU A 116 -5.32 -2.48 6.60
CA GLU A 116 -6.35 -2.29 5.60
C GLU A 116 -7.26 -3.53 5.45
N GLU A 117 -6.68 -4.74 5.41
CA GLU A 117 -7.45 -6.00 5.34
C GLU A 117 -8.17 -6.30 6.65
N TYR A 118 -7.57 -5.96 7.80
CA TYR A 118 -8.19 -6.09 9.11
C TYR A 118 -9.45 -5.23 9.18
N MET A 119 -9.35 -3.94 8.82
CA MET A 119 -10.48 -3.01 8.79
C MET A 119 -11.59 -3.51 7.87
N ARG A 120 -11.22 -3.97 6.67
CA ARG A 120 -12.15 -4.57 5.70
C ARG A 120 -12.88 -5.79 6.29
N LYS A 121 -12.19 -6.64 7.04
CA LYS A 121 -12.79 -7.85 7.62
C LYS A 121 -13.71 -7.53 8.79
N THR A 122 -13.35 -6.58 9.65
CA THR A 122 -14.12 -6.26 10.85
C THR A 122 -15.34 -5.39 10.58
N GLY A 123 -15.33 -4.60 9.51
CA GLY A 123 -16.40 -3.65 9.16
C GLY A 123 -16.47 -2.46 10.12
N ASP A 124 -16.49 -1.23 9.56
CA ASP A 124 -16.83 0.14 10.02
C ASP A 124 -16.87 0.53 11.50
N THR A 125 -16.31 -0.29 12.38
CA THR A 125 -16.18 -0.02 13.81
C THR A 125 -14.94 0.85 14.01
N PHE A 126 -14.93 2.02 13.37
CA PHE A 126 -13.95 3.05 13.69
C PHE A 126 -14.27 3.59 15.09
N ASP A 127 -13.70 2.92 16.08
CA ASP A 127 -13.64 3.37 17.47
C ASP A 127 -12.16 3.68 17.77
N PRO A 128 -11.78 4.96 17.94
CA PRO A 128 -10.39 5.37 18.14
C PRO A 128 -9.75 4.74 19.38
N GLY A 129 -10.52 4.58 20.46
CA GLY A 129 -10.04 3.99 21.70
C GLY A 129 -9.73 2.51 21.52
N ARG A 130 -10.65 1.77 20.88
CA ARG A 130 -10.46 0.37 20.50
C ARG A 130 -9.28 0.19 19.54
N LEU A 131 -9.15 1.04 18.54
CA LEU A 131 -8.09 0.98 17.54
C LEU A 131 -6.73 1.36 18.11
N SER A 132 -6.65 2.38 18.98
CA SER A 132 -5.43 2.70 19.72
C SER A 132 -5.00 1.52 20.58
N LYS A 133 -5.94 0.93 21.34
CA LYS A 133 -5.67 -0.24 22.17
C LYS A 133 -5.28 -1.47 21.35
N LEU A 134 -5.88 -1.66 20.16
CA LEU A 134 -5.47 -2.70 19.22
C LEU A 134 -4.00 -2.52 18.81
N CYS A 135 -3.62 -1.31 18.39
CA CYS A 135 -2.24 -1.03 17.98
C CYS A 135 -1.24 -1.17 19.14
N GLU A 136 -1.63 -0.80 20.36
CA GLU A 136 -0.84 -1.04 21.58
C GLU A 136 -0.65 -2.53 21.85
N ASN A 137 -1.70 -3.34 21.71
CA ASN A 137 -1.62 -4.79 21.90
C ASN A 137 -0.81 -5.51 20.81
N ILE A 138 -0.73 -4.95 19.61
CA ILE A 138 0.06 -5.52 18.51
C ILE A 138 1.56 -5.40 18.81
N SER A 139 2.00 -4.25 19.32
CA SER A 139 3.41 -4.05 19.70
C SER A 139 3.61 -2.81 20.58
N ASP A 140 4.50 -2.94 21.58
CA ASP A 140 5.02 -1.81 22.34
C ASP A 140 6.04 -0.98 21.55
N ASN A 141 6.47 -1.43 20.36
CA ASN A 141 7.42 -0.70 19.53
C ASN A 141 6.73 0.55 18.91
N PRO A 142 7.22 1.78 19.19
CA PRO A 142 6.60 3.00 18.66
C PRO A 142 6.53 3.06 17.13
N LEU A 143 7.50 2.48 16.43
CA LEU A 143 7.50 2.42 14.96
C LEU A 143 6.35 1.53 14.46
N LEU A 144 6.16 0.35 15.05
CA LEU A 144 5.08 -0.55 14.68
C LEU A 144 3.70 0.03 15.06
N LYS A 145 3.61 0.71 16.21
CA LYS A 145 2.40 1.46 16.58
C LYS A 145 2.09 2.54 15.53
N ARG A 146 3.09 3.29 15.06
CA ARG A 146 2.91 4.24 13.95
C ARG A 146 2.37 3.56 12.69
N GLN A 147 2.97 2.45 12.26
CA GLN A 147 2.51 1.75 11.05
C GLN A 147 1.10 1.18 11.19
N CYS A 148 0.71 0.74 12.38
CA CYS A 148 -0.66 0.32 12.67
C CYS A 148 -1.66 1.47 12.49
N ILE A 149 -1.38 2.63 13.08
CA ILE A 149 -2.26 3.81 13.00
C ILE A 149 -2.30 4.39 11.58
N HIS A 150 -1.17 4.40 10.88
CA HIS A 150 -1.09 4.83 9.49
C HIS A 150 -1.92 3.91 8.59
N GLY A 151 -1.77 2.59 8.75
CA GLY A 151 -2.56 1.59 8.02
C GLY A 151 -4.06 1.64 8.34
N ILE A 152 -4.45 2.06 9.54
CA ILE A 152 -5.85 2.37 9.86
C ILE A 152 -6.35 3.53 8.99
N GLY A 153 -5.57 4.60 8.85
CA GLY A 153 -5.89 5.73 7.97
C GLY A 153 -6.18 5.28 6.52
N HIS A 154 -5.34 4.39 5.99
CA HIS A 154 -5.62 3.74 4.70
C HIS A 154 -6.95 2.97 4.73
N GLY A 155 -7.13 2.09 5.71
CA GLY A 155 -8.32 1.24 5.84
C GLY A 155 -9.64 2.03 5.91
N ILE A 156 -9.64 3.21 6.53
CA ILE A 156 -10.81 4.10 6.62
C ILE A 156 -11.28 4.55 5.23
N LEU A 157 -10.36 4.99 4.37
CA LEU A 157 -10.71 5.53 3.06
C LEU A 157 -10.73 4.47 1.94
N ARG A 158 -10.20 3.27 2.18
CA ARG A 158 -9.98 2.19 1.18
C ARG A 158 -11.22 1.75 0.40
N HIS A 159 -12.43 2.12 0.82
CA HIS A 159 -13.67 1.72 0.14
C HIS A 159 -14.45 2.86 -0.51
N ASN A 160 -14.04 4.14 -0.35
CA ASN A 160 -14.88 5.29 -0.72
C ASN A 160 -16.34 5.19 -0.22
N GLU A 161 -16.59 4.29 0.75
CA GLU A 161 -17.88 4.10 1.41
C GLU A 161 -18.21 5.33 2.26
N ILE A 162 -17.18 6.10 2.61
CA ILE A 162 -17.29 7.40 3.26
C ILE A 162 -16.55 8.49 2.45
N PRO A 163 -17.05 9.74 2.44
CA PRO A 163 -16.35 10.88 1.87
C PRO A 163 -15.02 11.20 2.56
N LEU A 164 -14.05 11.77 1.84
CA LEU A 164 -12.74 12.18 2.39
C LEU A 164 -12.85 13.02 3.68
N ILE A 165 -13.82 13.93 3.76
CA ILE A 165 -14.04 14.78 4.93
C ILE A 165 -14.48 13.96 6.15
N GLU A 166 -15.27 12.91 5.94
CA GLU A 166 -15.66 12.00 7.00
C GLU A 166 -14.45 11.19 7.48
N ALA A 167 -13.63 10.67 6.57
CA ALA A 167 -12.39 9.98 6.92
C ALA A 167 -11.42 10.86 7.75
N ILE A 168 -11.28 12.14 7.38
CA ILE A 168 -10.52 13.14 8.15
C ILE A 168 -11.13 13.31 9.55
N GLY A 169 -12.46 13.47 9.62
CA GLY A 169 -13.20 13.62 10.88
C GLY A 169 -12.98 12.42 11.82
N LEU A 170 -12.97 11.21 11.29
CA LEU A 170 -12.65 10.00 12.04
C LEU A 170 -11.23 10.07 12.63
N CYS A 171 -10.19 10.36 11.84
CA CYS A 171 -8.84 10.52 12.38
C CYS A 171 -8.73 11.66 13.42
N GLN A 172 -9.52 12.73 13.31
CA GLN A 172 -9.50 13.85 14.25
C GLN A 172 -9.98 13.50 15.67
N THR A 173 -10.71 12.39 15.82
CA THR A 173 -11.21 11.91 17.12
C THR A 173 -10.13 11.26 18.00
N PHE A 174 -8.95 10.96 17.46
CA PHE A 174 -7.79 10.58 18.29
C PHE A 174 -7.41 11.74 19.23
N SER A 175 -7.28 11.44 20.52
CA SER A 175 -6.89 12.43 21.54
C SER A 175 -5.42 12.82 21.44
N ASP A 176 -4.56 11.86 21.09
CA ASP A 176 -3.14 12.07 20.88
C ASP A 176 -2.86 12.68 19.49
N SER A 177 -2.07 13.75 19.45
CA SER A 177 -1.79 14.50 18.21
C SER A 177 -0.91 13.72 17.23
N PHE A 178 -0.02 12.86 17.74
CA PHE A 178 0.82 12.01 16.90
C PHE A 178 -0.02 10.92 16.23
N LEU A 179 -0.91 10.25 16.96
CA LEU A 179 -1.83 9.25 16.38
C LEU A 179 -2.77 9.90 15.37
N LYS A 180 -3.29 11.09 15.68
CA LYS A 180 -4.13 11.88 14.78
C LYS A 180 -3.44 12.18 13.45
N ASN A 181 -2.25 12.77 13.49
CA ASN A 181 -1.49 13.10 12.29
C ASN A 181 -1.08 11.84 11.51
N THR A 182 -0.68 10.79 12.21
CA THR A 182 -0.31 9.51 11.57
C THR A 182 -1.49 8.88 10.82
N CYS A 183 -2.70 8.95 11.39
CA CYS A 183 -3.93 8.48 10.73
C CYS A 183 -4.25 9.34 9.50
N LEU A 184 -4.16 10.67 9.61
CA LEU A 184 -4.40 11.60 8.51
C LEU A 184 -3.43 11.40 7.34
N GLU A 185 -2.14 11.16 7.61
CA GLU A 185 -1.15 10.82 6.59
C GLU A 185 -1.61 9.60 5.76
N GLY A 186 -2.08 8.53 6.42
CA GLY A 186 -2.61 7.35 5.73
C GLY A 186 -3.90 7.63 4.95
N VAL A 187 -4.81 8.46 5.46
CA VAL A 187 -6.02 8.88 4.74
C VAL A 187 -5.67 9.65 3.47
N PHE A 188 -4.76 10.62 3.56
CA PHE A 188 -4.37 11.42 2.40
C PHE A 188 -3.59 10.61 1.37
N MET A 189 -2.71 9.70 1.80
CA MET A 189 -2.05 8.77 0.90
C MET A 189 -3.05 7.82 0.23
N GLN A 190 -4.07 7.34 0.96
CA GLN A 190 -5.10 6.54 0.34
C GLN A 190 -5.93 7.32 -0.71
N ASN A 191 -6.13 8.62 -0.52
CA ASN A 191 -6.91 9.45 -1.42
C ASN A 191 -6.31 9.51 -2.84
N ILE A 192 -4.99 9.66 -2.95
CA ILE A 192 -4.30 9.54 -4.25
C ILE A 192 -4.13 8.08 -4.69
N ASN A 193 -3.90 7.14 -3.77
CA ASN A 193 -3.80 5.71 -4.12
C ASN A 193 -5.03 5.19 -4.88
N ASN A 194 -6.21 5.74 -4.59
CA ASN A 194 -7.47 5.41 -5.26
C ASN A 194 -7.47 5.69 -6.79
N ILE A 195 -6.51 6.47 -7.31
CA ILE A 195 -6.42 6.82 -8.73
C ILE A 195 -5.11 6.36 -9.39
N LEU A 196 -4.18 5.72 -8.67
CA LEU A 196 -2.86 5.33 -9.22
C LEU A 196 -2.93 4.31 -10.36
N LEU A 197 -4.07 3.61 -10.47
CA LEU A 197 -4.31 2.62 -11.51
C LEU A 197 -5.05 3.19 -12.73
N ASP A 198 -5.43 4.47 -12.68
CA ASP A 198 -6.06 5.15 -13.81
C ASP A 198 -5.06 5.33 -14.97
N ASP A 199 -5.58 5.43 -16.19
CA ASP A 199 -4.80 5.84 -17.35
C ASP A 199 -4.25 7.27 -17.18
N GLU A 200 -3.19 7.61 -17.91
CA GLU A 200 -2.47 8.88 -17.73
C GLU A 200 -3.36 10.11 -17.90
N GLN A 201 -4.31 10.08 -18.83
CA GLN A 201 -5.21 11.21 -19.06
C GLN A 201 -6.18 11.37 -17.88
N THR A 202 -6.78 10.27 -17.43
CA THR A 202 -7.70 10.28 -16.28
C THR A 202 -6.99 10.66 -14.99
N PHE A 203 -5.78 10.10 -14.75
CA PHE A 203 -4.96 10.40 -13.57
C PHE A 203 -4.66 11.90 -13.48
N ILE A 204 -4.05 12.49 -14.53
CA ILE A 204 -3.67 13.90 -14.56
C ILE A 204 -4.89 14.81 -14.38
N LYS A 205 -6.04 14.44 -15.00
CA LYS A 205 -7.29 15.21 -14.89
C LYS A 205 -7.81 15.28 -13.45
N LYS A 206 -7.65 14.22 -12.64
CA LYS A 206 -8.17 14.15 -11.27
C LYS A 206 -7.29 14.85 -10.23
N ILE A 207 -5.98 15.01 -10.49
CA ILE A 207 -5.02 15.59 -9.54
C ILE A 207 -5.49 16.94 -8.93
N PRO A 208 -5.97 17.93 -9.71
CA PRO A 208 -6.37 19.23 -9.16
C PRO A 208 -7.57 19.17 -8.20
N ASP A 209 -8.40 18.13 -8.29
CA ASP A 209 -9.63 18.00 -7.50
C ASP A 209 -9.45 17.18 -6.21
N LEU A 210 -8.35 16.41 -6.08
CA LEU A 210 -8.14 15.45 -4.97
C LEU A 210 -8.23 16.09 -3.58
N CYS A 211 -7.71 17.31 -3.41
CA CYS A 211 -7.72 18.03 -2.13
C CYS A 211 -8.79 19.13 -2.05
N LYS A 212 -9.64 19.28 -3.07
CA LYS A 212 -10.60 20.40 -3.16
C LYS A 212 -11.59 20.43 -2.00
N SER A 213 -12.06 19.26 -1.54
CA SER A 213 -12.93 19.18 -0.36
C SER A 213 -12.21 19.60 0.91
N VAL A 214 -10.91 19.30 1.04
CA VAL A 214 -10.08 19.68 2.19
C VAL A 214 -9.93 21.20 2.29
N GLU A 215 -9.83 21.90 1.15
CA GLU A 215 -9.76 23.37 1.13
C GLU A 215 -10.98 24.02 1.81
N SER A 216 -12.15 23.37 1.77
CA SER A 216 -13.36 23.88 2.41
C SER A 216 -13.29 23.91 3.95
N LEU A 217 -12.35 23.15 4.54
CA LEU A 217 -12.12 23.13 5.98
C LEU A 217 -11.35 24.36 6.48
N ASN A 218 -10.76 25.16 5.58
CA ASN A 218 -9.91 26.32 5.92
C ASN A 218 -8.74 25.99 6.86
N ASP A 219 -8.26 24.75 6.85
CA ASP A 219 -7.11 24.28 7.63
C ASP A 219 -5.89 24.08 6.73
N LYS A 220 -4.94 25.01 6.81
CA LYS A 220 -3.70 24.96 6.02
C LYS A 220 -2.84 23.74 6.33
N GLY A 221 -2.91 23.20 7.55
CA GLY A 221 -2.18 22.01 7.94
C GLY A 221 -2.69 20.78 7.20
N LEU A 222 -4.03 20.61 7.17
CA LEU A 222 -4.67 19.53 6.42
C LEU A 222 -4.49 19.68 4.91
N GLU A 223 -4.62 20.90 4.37
CA GLU A 223 -4.36 21.18 2.95
C GLU A 223 -2.93 20.80 2.57
N ASN A 224 -1.93 21.20 3.37
CA ASN A 224 -0.53 20.86 3.11
C ASN A 224 -0.28 19.35 3.19
N GLN A 225 -0.86 18.63 4.15
CA GLN A 225 -0.73 17.19 4.25
C GLN A 225 -1.34 16.48 3.03
N CYS A 226 -2.54 16.90 2.62
CA CYS A 226 -3.20 16.36 1.43
C CYS A 226 -2.36 16.59 0.16
N VAL A 227 -1.83 17.80 -0.03
CA VAL A 227 -0.98 18.13 -1.19
C VAL A 227 0.36 17.41 -1.15
N SER A 228 0.91 17.12 0.04
CA SER A 228 2.14 16.33 0.18
C SER A 228 1.93 14.90 -0.30
N ALA A 229 0.83 14.27 0.14
CA ALA A 229 0.45 12.95 -0.33
C ALA A 229 0.26 12.90 -1.86
N ILE A 230 -0.24 13.98 -2.48
CA ILE A 230 -0.27 14.08 -3.95
C ILE A 230 1.13 13.98 -4.56
N GLY A 231 2.10 14.72 -4.03
CA GLY A 231 3.48 14.68 -4.54
C GLY A 231 4.13 13.30 -4.41
N GLU A 232 3.93 12.64 -3.27
CA GLU A 232 4.39 11.27 -3.00
C GLU A 232 3.73 10.27 -3.97
N GLY A 233 2.39 10.27 -4.07
CA GLY A 233 1.69 9.35 -4.96
C GLY A 233 1.99 9.56 -6.45
N ILE A 234 2.24 10.79 -6.89
CA ILE A 234 2.71 11.05 -8.26
C ILE A 234 4.06 10.35 -8.51
N MET A 235 4.96 10.30 -7.53
CA MET A 235 6.22 9.56 -7.68
C MET A 235 5.99 8.06 -7.85
N PHE A 236 5.07 7.46 -7.11
CA PHE A 236 4.67 6.06 -7.32
C PHE A 236 4.11 5.85 -8.74
N TYR A 237 3.28 6.78 -9.21
CA TYR A 237 2.69 6.72 -10.55
C TYR A 237 3.73 6.80 -11.67
N THR A 238 4.68 7.73 -11.57
CA THR A 238 5.67 7.99 -12.63
C THR A 238 6.86 7.05 -12.61
N GLY A 239 6.91 6.09 -11.68
CA GLY A 239 8.08 5.22 -11.52
C GLY A 239 9.28 5.98 -10.97
N HIS A 240 9.02 6.94 -10.09
CA HIS A 240 10.00 7.81 -9.46
C HIS A 240 10.76 8.74 -10.42
N ASP A 241 10.18 9.06 -11.58
CA ASP A 241 10.68 10.10 -12.49
C ASP A 241 10.32 11.49 -11.96
N LEU A 242 11.29 12.14 -11.30
CA LEU A 242 11.09 13.45 -10.67
C LEU A 242 10.69 14.55 -11.65
N ASP A 243 11.22 14.55 -12.87
CA ASP A 243 10.94 15.60 -13.85
C ASP A 243 9.52 15.45 -14.39
N LYS A 244 9.08 14.21 -14.65
CA LYS A 244 7.68 13.93 -14.98
C LYS A 244 6.76 14.29 -13.81
N SER A 245 7.13 13.94 -12.58
CA SER A 245 6.34 14.26 -11.39
C SER A 245 6.18 15.77 -11.18
N LYS A 246 7.26 16.54 -11.34
CA LYS A 246 7.22 18.01 -11.25
C LYS A 246 6.26 18.60 -12.27
N LYS A 247 6.25 18.11 -13.52
CA LYS A 247 5.30 18.55 -14.55
C LYS A 247 3.84 18.29 -14.16
N ILE A 248 3.55 17.16 -13.52
CA ILE A 248 2.20 16.86 -13.02
C ILE A 248 1.86 17.78 -11.83
N CYS A 249 2.79 18.01 -10.88
CA CYS A 249 2.56 18.96 -9.80
C CYS A 249 2.19 20.39 -10.30
N LEU A 250 2.69 20.81 -11.46
CA LEU A 250 2.35 22.11 -12.06
C LEU A 250 0.90 22.21 -12.54
N THR A 251 0.14 21.12 -12.61
CA THR A 251 -1.31 21.15 -12.92
C THR A 251 -2.14 21.57 -11.71
N LEU A 252 -1.57 21.54 -10.50
CA LEU A 252 -2.22 22.03 -9.29
C LEU A 252 -2.33 23.57 -9.29
N PRO A 253 -3.26 24.15 -8.51
CA PRO A 253 -3.26 25.58 -8.23
C PRO A 253 -1.89 26.07 -7.74
N VAL A 254 -1.47 27.27 -8.16
CA VAL A 254 -0.14 27.84 -7.87
C VAL A 254 0.25 27.75 -6.38
N LYS A 255 -0.71 27.95 -5.47
CA LYS A 255 -0.51 27.83 -4.02
C LYS A 255 -0.01 26.45 -3.56
N ASN A 256 -0.35 25.38 -4.30
CA ASN A 256 -0.11 23.99 -3.92
C ASN A 256 1.09 23.37 -4.65
N GLN A 257 1.54 23.97 -5.77
CA GLN A 257 2.63 23.42 -6.60
C GLN A 257 3.92 23.19 -5.83
N LYS A 258 4.34 24.17 -5.00
CA LYS A 258 5.58 24.06 -4.22
C LYS A 258 5.55 22.89 -3.24
N GLN A 259 4.43 22.70 -2.53
CA GLN A 259 4.31 21.63 -1.54
C GLN A 259 4.33 20.24 -2.22
N CYS A 260 3.62 20.09 -3.34
CA CYS A 260 3.65 18.87 -4.14
C CYS A 260 5.08 18.51 -4.60
N ILE A 261 5.81 19.51 -5.10
CA ILE A 261 7.19 19.31 -5.58
C ILE A 261 8.12 18.90 -4.43
N LEU A 262 8.02 19.55 -3.27
CA LEU A 262 8.84 19.21 -2.10
C LEU A 262 8.59 17.78 -1.62
N ALA A 263 7.34 17.33 -1.62
CA ALA A 263 7.00 15.97 -1.26
C ALA A 263 7.52 14.95 -2.29
N ALA A 264 7.41 15.23 -3.59
CA ALA A 264 8.00 14.39 -4.64
C ALA A 264 9.54 14.26 -4.52
N GLU A 265 10.22 15.35 -4.15
CA GLU A 265 11.67 15.33 -3.89
C GLU A 265 12.04 14.55 -2.63
N ALA A 266 11.22 14.60 -1.59
CA ALA A 266 11.40 13.80 -0.38
C ALA A 266 11.24 12.31 -0.68
N GLU A 267 10.20 11.95 -1.43
CA GLU A 267 9.92 10.57 -1.84
C GLU A 267 11.06 9.97 -2.67
N LEU A 268 11.65 10.75 -3.60
CA LEU A 268 12.81 10.28 -4.35
C LEU A 268 13.99 9.86 -3.46
N LYS A 269 14.21 10.57 -2.35
CA LYS A 269 15.29 10.25 -1.40
C LYS A 269 14.98 8.97 -0.64
N ILE A 270 13.72 8.79 -0.22
CA ILE A 270 13.24 7.58 0.46
C ILE A 270 13.41 6.38 -0.48
N ASN A 271 12.90 6.47 -1.70
CA ASN A 271 13.00 5.41 -2.70
C ASN A 271 14.45 4.96 -2.95
N ARG A 272 15.40 5.90 -3.05
CA ARG A 272 16.84 5.56 -3.19
C ARG A 272 17.34 4.74 -2.00
N SER A 273 16.98 5.12 -0.78
CA SER A 273 17.35 4.37 0.42
C SER A 273 16.72 2.98 0.53
N VAL A 274 15.58 2.74 -0.14
CA VAL A 274 14.93 1.41 -0.18
C VAL A 274 15.65 0.46 -1.15
N LEU A 275 16.28 1.02 -2.19
CA LEU A 275 16.99 0.26 -3.24
C LEU A 275 18.45 -0.04 -2.88
N ASP A 276 19.07 0.75 -2.01
CA ASP A 276 20.39 0.44 -1.42
C ASP A 276 20.34 -0.83 -0.53
#